data_AF-A0A2S7XUR1-F1
#
_entry.id   AF-A0A2S7XUR1-F1
#
_cell.length_a   1.000
_cell.length_b   1.000
_cell.length_c   1.000
_cell.angle_alpha   90.00
_cell.angle_beta   90.00
_cell.angle_gamma   90.00
#
_symmetry.space_group_name_H-M   'P 1'
#
loop_
_entity.id
_entity.type
_entity.pdbx_description
1 polymer ?
#
loop_
_entity_poly.entity_id
_entity_poly.type
_entity_poly.pdbx_seq_one_letter_code
_entity_poly.pdbx_strand_id
1 'polypeptide(L)'
;MNCNESYTNGQSVTLKAVSDVGSVFTGWSGDCSGTNTCTVSMNALKNITATFTTTAVDLVITNMVITPASPSANDFFDISVTVKNFAKKALDAGDLTIWKSQTNLGTCGALGNARTRVGTLAVGASRTLTARLRVPNGNLYCAGIY
;
A
#
# COMPACT_ATOMS: atom_id res chain seq x y z
N MET A 1 -23.98 6.50 -6.07
CA MET A 1 -24.20 5.09 -6.45
C MET A 1 -25.01 4.49 -5.33
N ASN A 2 -26.25 4.08 -5.60
CA ASN A 2 -27.19 3.65 -4.56
C ASN A 2 -27.10 2.12 -4.48
N CYS A 3 -26.68 1.59 -3.33
CA CYS A 3 -26.54 0.14 -3.11
C CYS A 3 -27.77 -0.35 -2.36
N ASN A 4 -28.80 -0.79 -3.10
CA ASN A 4 -30.04 -1.33 -2.52
C ASN A 4 -30.10 -2.85 -2.80
N GLU A 5 -30.20 -3.67 -1.76
CA GLU A 5 -30.45 -5.12 -1.87
C GLU A 5 -31.73 -5.52 -1.14
N SER A 6 -32.37 -6.59 -1.62
CA SER A 6 -33.62 -7.14 -1.06
C SER A 6 -33.32 -8.42 -0.30
N TYR A 7 -33.81 -8.55 0.94
CA TYR A 7 -33.61 -9.72 1.79
C TYR A 7 -34.95 -10.31 2.25
N THR A 8 -34.98 -11.60 2.55
CA THR A 8 -36.17 -12.24 3.11
C THR A 8 -36.32 -11.91 4.60
N ASN A 9 -37.57 -11.86 5.07
CA ASN A 9 -37.86 -11.53 6.47
C ASN A 9 -37.22 -12.57 7.41
N GLY A 10 -36.45 -12.07 8.38
CA GLY A 10 -35.74 -12.88 9.37
C GLY A 10 -34.36 -13.38 8.91
N GLN A 11 -33.95 -13.07 7.67
CA GLN A 11 -32.62 -13.39 7.18
C GLN A 11 -31.55 -12.61 7.97
N SER A 12 -30.53 -13.31 8.45
CA SER A 12 -29.34 -12.70 9.04
C SER A 12 -28.36 -12.30 7.95
N VAL A 13 -27.97 -11.04 7.93
CA VAL A 13 -26.99 -10.48 6.98
C VAL A 13 -25.75 -10.06 7.77
N THR A 14 -24.60 -10.54 7.34
CA THR A 14 -23.30 -10.17 7.92
C THR A 14 -22.59 -9.20 7.00
N LEU A 15 -22.46 -7.94 7.45
CA LEU A 15 -21.75 -6.88 6.78
C LEU A 15 -20.28 -6.87 7.20
N LYS A 16 -19.40 -6.89 6.21
CA LYS A 16 -17.96 -6.73 6.36
C LYS A 16 -17.51 -5.52 5.56
N ALA A 17 -16.85 -4.58 6.24
CA ALA A 17 -16.24 -3.44 5.58
C ALA A 17 -14.92 -3.89 4.95
N VAL A 18 -14.75 -3.62 3.67
CA VAL A 18 -13.47 -3.76 2.97
C VAL A 18 -12.98 -2.36 2.68
N SER A 19 -11.86 -2.00 3.28
CA SER A 19 -11.23 -0.70 3.06
C SER A 19 -10.40 -0.70 1.79
N ASP A 20 -10.56 0.34 0.98
CA ASP A 20 -9.64 0.62 -0.13
C ASP A 20 -8.26 1.07 0.39
N VAL A 21 -7.25 0.97 -0.47
CA VAL A 21 -5.88 1.46 -0.18
C VAL A 21 -5.92 2.93 0.24
N GLY A 22 -5.26 3.27 1.35
CA GLY A 22 -5.22 4.63 1.89
C GLY A 22 -6.45 5.01 2.71
N SER A 23 -7.36 4.07 2.97
CA SER A 23 -8.47 4.24 3.92
C SER A 23 -8.43 3.17 5.00
N VAL A 24 -8.84 3.53 6.21
CA VAL A 24 -9.04 2.61 7.32
C VAL A 24 -10.50 2.70 7.73
N PHE A 25 -11.11 1.53 7.91
CA PHE A 25 -12.45 1.44 8.46
C PHE A 25 -12.44 1.87 9.93
N THR A 26 -13.29 2.81 10.29
CA THR A 26 -13.37 3.34 11.65
C THR A 26 -14.61 2.91 12.41
N GLY A 27 -15.63 2.39 11.73
CA GLY A 27 -16.79 1.79 12.40
C GLY A 27 -18.08 1.85 11.61
N TRP A 28 -19.03 1.06 12.07
CA TRP A 28 -20.42 1.05 11.66
C TRP A 28 -21.24 2.00 12.53
N SER A 29 -22.29 2.60 11.94
CA SER A 29 -23.31 3.37 12.65
C SER A 29 -24.69 3.13 12.06
N GLY A 30 -25.74 3.52 12.80
CA GLY A 30 -27.15 3.30 12.45
C GLY A 30 -27.73 2.08 13.15
N ASP A 31 -28.43 1.21 12.42
CA ASP A 31 -29.04 -0.02 12.94
C ASP A 31 -28.02 -1.09 13.36
N CYS A 32 -26.73 -0.80 13.16
CA CYS A 32 -25.62 -1.63 13.59
C CYS A 32 -24.41 -0.73 13.91
N SER A 33 -23.72 -1.03 15.01
CA SER A 33 -22.62 -0.22 15.50
C SER A 33 -21.43 -1.06 15.93
N GLY A 34 -20.24 -0.44 15.94
CA GLY A 34 -18.99 -1.06 16.35
C GLY A 34 -17.95 -1.10 15.23
N THR A 35 -16.77 -1.60 15.54
CA THR A 35 -15.59 -1.58 14.65
C THR A 35 -15.29 -2.91 13.96
N ASN A 36 -16.08 -3.96 14.27
CA ASN A 36 -15.92 -5.31 13.74
C ASN A 36 -17.00 -5.64 12.69
N THR A 37 -17.11 -6.90 12.27
CA THR A 37 -18.23 -7.37 11.46
C THR A 37 -19.57 -7.04 12.13
N CYS A 38 -20.51 -6.59 11.30
CA CYS A 38 -21.83 -6.16 11.73
C CYS A 38 -22.86 -7.21 11.28
N THR A 39 -23.60 -7.82 12.21
CA THR A 39 -24.65 -8.78 11.88
C THR A 39 -26.01 -8.19 12.19
N VAL A 40 -26.92 -8.16 11.22
CA VAL A 40 -28.29 -7.67 11.39
C VAL A 40 -29.31 -8.68 10.91
N SER A 41 -30.44 -8.75 11.63
CA SER A 41 -31.62 -9.51 11.19
C SER A 41 -32.55 -8.60 10.41
N MET A 42 -32.87 -8.99 9.18
CA MET A 42 -33.72 -8.24 8.26
C MET A 42 -35.20 -8.47 8.57
N ASN A 43 -35.67 -7.87 9.67
CA ASN A 43 -37.08 -7.86 10.06
C ASN A 43 -37.82 -6.55 9.69
N ALA A 44 -37.06 -5.54 9.26
CA ALA A 44 -37.52 -4.23 8.81
C ALA A 44 -36.44 -3.60 7.91
N LEU A 45 -36.73 -2.45 7.29
CA LEU A 45 -35.71 -1.63 6.64
C LEU A 45 -34.62 -1.26 7.64
N LYS A 46 -33.35 -1.46 7.24
CA LYS A 46 -32.17 -1.12 8.05
C LYS A 46 -31.34 -0.07 7.32
N ASN A 47 -30.87 0.94 8.06
CA ASN A 47 -29.95 1.97 7.62
C ASN A 47 -28.63 1.80 8.38
N ILE A 48 -27.61 1.30 7.69
CA ILE A 48 -26.28 1.04 8.26
C ILE A 48 -25.26 1.80 7.44
N THR A 49 -24.40 2.54 8.11
CA THR A 49 -23.35 3.35 7.48
C THR A 49 -21.98 2.82 7.86
N ALA A 50 -21.14 2.54 6.87
CA ALA A 50 -19.71 2.27 7.07
C ALA A 50 -18.93 3.60 7.06
N THR A 51 -18.15 3.86 8.10
CA THR A 51 -17.28 5.04 8.16
C THR A 51 -15.84 4.62 7.88
N PHE A 52 -15.17 5.38 7.02
CA PHE A 52 -13.75 5.22 6.72
C PHE A 52 -13.03 6.54 6.92
N THR A 53 -11.83 6.49 7.48
CA THR A 53 -10.91 7.63 7.52
C THR A 53 -9.75 7.38 6.58
N THR A 54 -9.29 8.43 5.90
CA THR A 54 -8.08 8.35 5.10
C THR A 54 -6.88 8.19 6.02
N THR A 55 -6.18 7.06 5.91
CA THR A 55 -4.88 6.89 6.55
C THR A 55 -3.86 7.26 5.50
N ALA A 56 -3.13 8.34 5.73
CA ALA A 56 -2.17 8.91 4.78
C ALA A 56 -0.99 7.95 4.56
N VAL A 57 -1.18 6.94 3.72
CA VAL A 57 -0.08 6.30 2.99
C VAL A 57 -0.23 6.77 1.56
N ASP A 58 0.12 8.04 1.38
CA ASP A 58 -0.11 8.77 0.15
C ASP A 58 0.78 8.26 -1.01
N LEU A 59 1.98 7.77 -0.67
CA LEU A 59 2.97 7.24 -1.60
C LEU A 59 3.37 5.84 -1.18
N VAL A 60 3.24 4.88 -2.10
CA VAL A 60 3.46 3.46 -1.79
C VAL A 60 4.34 2.83 -2.87
N ILE A 61 5.30 2.01 -2.44
CA ILE A 61 6.01 1.10 -3.35
C ILE A 61 5.07 -0.06 -3.68
N THR A 62 4.69 -0.18 -4.95
CA THR A 62 3.71 -1.19 -5.42
C THR A 62 4.35 -2.37 -6.13
N ASN A 63 5.59 -2.21 -6.63
CA ASN A 63 6.32 -3.27 -7.29
C ASN A 63 7.83 -3.07 -7.13
N MET A 64 8.57 -4.17 -7.05
CA MET A 64 10.03 -4.22 -7.09
C MET A 64 10.47 -5.42 -7.92
N VAL A 65 11.30 -5.18 -8.92
CA VAL A 65 11.81 -6.21 -9.84
C VAL A 65 13.32 -6.13 -9.87
N ILE A 66 13.97 -7.30 -9.83
CA ILE A 66 15.42 -7.45 -9.93
C ILE A 66 15.72 -8.10 -11.27
N THR A 67 16.68 -7.57 -12.03
CA THR A 67 17.05 -8.07 -13.37
C THR A 67 18.57 -8.17 -13.50
N PRO A 68 19.12 -9.38 -13.77
CA PRO A 68 18.43 -10.66 -13.80
C PRO A 68 17.89 -11.05 -12.41
N ALA A 69 16.84 -11.87 -12.36
CA ALA A 69 16.18 -12.24 -11.10
C ALA A 69 17.11 -12.99 -10.12
N SER A 70 18.13 -13.67 -10.65
CA SER A 70 19.17 -14.37 -9.90
C SER A 70 20.55 -13.93 -10.40
N PRO A 71 21.02 -12.72 -10.03
CA PRO A 71 22.30 -12.22 -10.49
C PRO A 71 23.43 -12.98 -9.78
N SER A 72 24.47 -13.35 -10.52
CA SER A 72 25.62 -14.06 -9.97
C SER A 72 26.44 -13.15 -9.06
N ALA A 73 27.17 -13.75 -8.11
CA ALA A 73 28.06 -13.01 -7.24
C ALA A 73 29.04 -12.15 -8.07
N ASN A 74 29.28 -10.91 -7.64
CA ASN A 74 30.14 -9.94 -8.32
C ASN A 74 29.64 -9.40 -9.67
N ASP A 75 28.51 -9.85 -10.19
CA ASP A 75 27.90 -9.29 -11.39
C ASP A 75 27.07 -8.04 -11.09
N PHE A 76 26.73 -7.30 -12.14
CA PHE A 76 25.79 -6.19 -12.05
C PHE A 76 24.36 -6.68 -12.23
N PHE A 77 23.44 -5.99 -11.58
CA PHE A 77 22.02 -6.21 -11.70
C PHE A 77 21.27 -4.88 -11.55
N ASP A 78 20.08 -4.83 -12.14
CA ASP A 78 19.20 -3.68 -12.09
C ASP A 78 18.05 -3.96 -11.13
N ILE A 79 17.76 -3.00 -10.26
CA ILE A 79 16.56 -3.00 -9.42
C ILE A 79 15.61 -1.94 -9.96
N SER A 80 14.42 -2.35 -10.38
CA SER A 80 13.33 -1.48 -10.80
C SER A 80 12.26 -1.41 -9.73
N VAL A 81 12.00 -0.24 -9.18
CA VAL A 81 11.02 -0.01 -8.11
C VAL A 81 9.92 0.92 -8.62
N THR A 82 8.66 0.55 -8.39
CA THR A 82 7.49 1.34 -8.80
C THR A 82 6.84 2.01 -7.61
N VAL A 83 6.84 3.34 -7.58
CA VAL A 83 6.14 4.16 -6.59
C VAL A 83 4.83 4.65 -7.19
N LYS A 84 3.73 4.52 -6.45
CA LYS A 84 2.41 5.00 -6.85
C LYS A 84 1.87 6.00 -5.84
N ASN A 85 1.26 7.08 -6.35
CA ASN A 85 0.51 8.04 -5.55
C ASN A 85 -0.95 7.60 -5.44
N PHE A 86 -1.37 7.24 -4.24
CA PHE A 86 -2.75 6.89 -3.90
C PHE A 86 -3.52 8.06 -3.26
N ALA A 87 -2.86 9.18 -2.99
CA ALA A 87 -3.50 10.35 -2.44
C ALA A 87 -4.48 10.98 -3.42
N LYS A 88 -5.45 11.72 -2.88
CA LYS A 88 -6.41 12.53 -3.65
C LYS A 88 -5.81 13.84 -4.19
N LYS A 89 -4.51 14.06 -4.01
CA LYS A 89 -3.77 15.22 -4.51
C LYS A 89 -2.42 14.79 -5.09
N ALA A 90 -1.90 15.58 -6.03
CA ALA A 90 -0.53 15.42 -6.50
C ALA A 90 0.46 15.71 -5.35
N LEU A 91 1.51 14.90 -5.25
CA LEU A 91 2.52 14.96 -4.20
C LEU A 91 3.92 14.80 -4.77
N ASP A 92 4.90 15.50 -4.19
CA ASP A 92 6.31 15.23 -4.47
C ASP A 92 6.73 13.99 -3.68
N ALA A 93 7.09 12.93 -4.42
CA ALA A 93 7.55 11.69 -3.82
C ALA A 93 9.02 11.74 -3.40
N GLY A 94 9.68 12.88 -3.58
CA GLY A 94 11.03 13.09 -3.10
C GLY A 94 12.00 12.14 -3.77
N ASP A 95 12.85 11.52 -2.96
CA ASP A 95 13.92 10.64 -3.42
C ASP A 95 13.66 9.20 -2.99
N LEU A 96 13.75 8.29 -3.96
CA LEU A 96 13.79 6.85 -3.69
C LEU A 96 15.23 6.45 -3.40
N THR A 97 15.44 5.79 -2.26
CA THR A 97 16.73 5.24 -1.86
C THR A 97 16.68 3.72 -1.82
N ILE A 98 17.74 3.10 -2.35
CA ILE A 98 17.86 1.64 -2.47
C ILE A 98 19.10 1.18 -1.69
N TRP A 99 18.92 0.18 -0.82
CA TRP A 99 19.98 -0.37 0.03
C TRP A 99 20.37 -1.79 -0.36
N LYS A 100 21.67 -2.08 -0.25
CA LYS A 100 22.21 -3.45 -0.24
C LYS A 100 22.18 -3.97 1.20
N SER A 101 21.95 -5.28 1.37
CA SER A 101 21.81 -5.98 2.66
C SER A 101 22.64 -5.45 3.83
N GLN A 102 22.05 -5.45 5.03
CA GLN A 102 22.75 -5.60 6.30
C GLN A 102 22.01 -6.61 7.19
N THR A 103 22.76 -7.30 8.06
CA THR A 103 22.29 -8.40 8.93
C THR A 103 21.33 -7.98 10.05
N ASN A 104 21.10 -6.68 10.27
CA ASN A 104 20.20 -6.17 11.32
C ASN A 104 19.18 -5.20 10.73
N LEU A 105 17.89 -5.48 10.95
CA LEU A 105 16.70 -4.69 10.55
C LEU A 105 16.62 -3.28 11.20
N GLY A 106 17.66 -2.79 11.87
CA GLY A 106 17.55 -1.74 12.90
C GLY A 106 17.97 -0.32 12.53
N THR A 107 18.75 -0.07 11.47
CA THR A 107 19.23 1.29 11.16
C THR A 107 19.39 1.51 9.66
N CYS A 108 18.27 1.68 8.94
CA CYS A 108 18.29 2.30 7.63
C CYS A 108 18.73 3.77 7.79
N GLY A 109 20.04 4.04 7.74
CA GLY A 109 20.60 5.38 7.97
C GLY A 109 21.98 5.64 7.37
N ALA A 110 22.61 4.67 6.72
CA ALA A 110 23.83 4.91 5.94
C ALA A 110 23.47 5.20 4.48
N LEU A 111 24.15 6.18 3.86
CA LEU A 111 23.94 6.65 2.49
C LEU A 111 23.64 5.48 1.54
N GLY A 112 22.42 5.45 0.99
CA GLY A 112 21.94 4.40 0.09
C GLY A 112 22.87 4.21 -1.11
N ASN A 113 22.97 2.98 -1.61
CA ASN A 113 23.90 2.67 -2.70
C ASN A 113 23.41 3.23 -4.04
N ALA A 114 22.11 3.54 -4.14
CA ALA A 114 21.54 4.37 -5.19
C ALA A 114 20.44 5.25 -4.61
N ARG A 115 20.41 6.52 -5.04
CA ARG A 115 19.38 7.51 -4.70
C ARG A 115 18.89 8.12 -6.01
N THR A 116 17.58 8.08 -6.25
CA THR A 116 17.00 8.57 -7.50
C THR A 116 15.76 9.40 -7.19
N ARG A 117 15.68 10.59 -7.78
CA ARG A 117 14.53 11.48 -7.59
C ARG A 117 13.29 10.90 -8.26
N VAL A 118 12.26 10.60 -7.45
CA VAL A 118 10.94 10.22 -7.96
C VAL A 118 10.22 11.45 -8.46
N GLY A 119 10.30 12.58 -7.75
CA GLY A 119 9.63 13.82 -8.12
C GLY A 119 8.11 13.76 -7.97
N THR A 120 7.43 14.77 -8.51
CA THR A 120 5.98 14.91 -8.36
C THR A 120 5.19 13.84 -9.13
N LEU A 121 4.28 13.17 -8.43
CA LEU A 121 3.33 12.22 -8.98
C LEU A 121 1.92 12.79 -8.89
N ALA A 122 1.21 12.82 -10.01
CA ALA A 122 -0.21 13.15 -10.04
C ALA A 122 -1.04 12.07 -9.31
N VAL A 123 -2.30 12.39 -9.00
CA VAL A 123 -3.24 11.45 -8.36
C VAL A 123 -3.35 10.17 -9.19
N GLY A 124 -3.13 9.01 -8.56
CA GLY A 124 -3.20 7.71 -9.20
C GLY A 124 -2.01 7.34 -10.10
N ALA A 125 -1.07 8.28 -10.33
CA ALA A 125 0.09 8.06 -11.18
C ALA A 125 1.12 7.15 -10.50
N SER A 126 1.81 6.35 -11.32
CA SER A 126 2.97 5.56 -10.90
C SER A 126 4.21 6.00 -11.64
N ARG A 127 5.37 5.81 -11.02
CA ARG A 127 6.68 5.98 -11.65
C ARG A 127 7.58 4.84 -11.25
N THR A 128 8.22 4.25 -12.24
CA THR A 128 9.23 3.20 -12.04
C THR A 128 10.61 3.81 -12.20
N LEU A 129 11.48 3.54 -11.22
CA LEU A 129 12.87 3.98 -11.24
C LEU A 129 13.77 2.75 -11.21
N THR A 130 14.81 2.77 -12.03
CA THR A 130 15.77 1.66 -12.14
C THR A 130 17.13 2.12 -11.65
N ALA A 131 17.74 1.33 -10.77
CA ALA A 131 19.10 1.55 -10.29
C ALA A 131 19.97 0.32 -10.58
N ARG A 132 21.17 0.56 -11.11
CA ARG A 132 22.16 -0.48 -11.37
C ARG A 132 23.09 -0.63 -10.19
N LEU A 133 23.15 -1.84 -9.63
CA LEU A 133 23.98 -2.19 -8.48
C LEU A 133 24.84 -3.41 -8.80
N ARG A 134 25.90 -3.63 -8.02
CA ARG A 134 26.75 -4.81 -8.11
C ARG A 134 26.43 -5.76 -6.96
N VAL A 135 26.29 -7.06 -7.25
CA VAL A 135 26.00 -8.10 -6.25
C VAL A 135 27.15 -8.16 -5.24
N PRO A 136 26.91 -7.88 -3.94
CA PRO A 136 27.87 -8.17 -2.89
C PRO A 136 27.96 -9.70 -2.69
N ASN A 137 28.97 -10.20 -1.99
CA ASN A 137 29.10 -11.64 -1.70
C ASN A 137 28.01 -12.20 -0.72
N GLY A 138 26.75 -11.71 -0.77
CA GLY A 138 25.60 -12.10 0.08
C GLY A 138 24.24 -11.53 -0.39
N ASN A 139 23.14 -12.28 -0.16
CA ASN A 139 21.91 -12.26 -0.98
C ASN A 139 20.65 -11.65 -0.31
N LEU A 140 20.56 -10.36 0.04
CA LEU A 140 19.29 -9.74 0.51
C LEU A 140 19.23 -8.24 0.17
N TYR A 141 18.12 -7.73 -0.39
CA TYR A 141 17.98 -6.33 -0.84
C TYR A 141 16.71 -5.68 -0.27
N CYS A 142 16.76 -4.41 0.15
CA CYS A 142 15.63 -3.66 0.70
C CYS A 142 15.55 -2.24 0.07
N ALA A 143 14.35 -1.67 -0.10
CA ALA A 143 14.16 -0.27 -0.52
C ALA A 143 13.07 0.43 0.30
N GLY A 144 13.11 1.76 0.31
CA GLY A 144 12.24 2.61 1.12
C GLY A 144 12.26 4.05 0.63
N ILE A 145 11.18 4.78 0.95
CA ILE A 145 10.95 6.18 0.57
C ILE A 145 11.25 7.04 1.81
N TYR A 146 11.96 8.16 1.63
CA TYR A 146 12.24 9.15 2.66
C TYR A 146 11.80 10.55 2.21
#